data_AF-A0A7W2IVQ6-F1
#
_entry.id   AF-A0A7W2IVQ6-F1
#
_cell.length_a   1.000
_cell.length_b   1.000
_cell.length_c   1.000
_cell.angle_alpha   90.00
_cell.angle_beta   90.00
_cell.angle_gamma   90.00
#
_symmetry.space_group_name_H-M   'P 1'
#
loop_
_entity.id
_entity.type
_entity.pdbx_description
1 polymer ?
#
loop_
_entity_poly.entity_id
_entity_poly.type
_entity_poly.pdbx_seq_one_letter_code
_entity_poly.pdbx_strand_id
1 'polypeptide(L)'
;SGVDGLAAMRPRTLRAGTVWLRPLLAVSRAALRADLTARGVAWAEDPSNADLRFDRVRVRQAMAALDLPVARLADTAQAMARAQEALGRRAAEAAQAGAVRFEDGDILLTADALSALDAETR
;
A
#
# COMPACT_ATOMS: atom_id res chain seq x y z
N SER A 1 7.45 10.21 0.90
CA SER A 1 6.35 9.27 1.14
C SER A 1 6.10 9.15 2.63
N GLY A 2 4.87 9.37 3.09
CA GLY A 2 4.46 9.13 4.48
C GLY A 2 3.94 7.70 4.67
N VAL A 3 3.11 7.50 5.69
CA VAL A 3 2.47 6.21 6.02
C VAL A 3 1.78 5.58 4.80
N ASP A 4 1.07 6.39 3.99
CA ASP A 4 0.40 5.94 2.77
C ASP A 4 1.34 5.30 1.74
N GLY A 5 2.54 5.86 1.57
CA GLY A 5 3.51 5.35 0.59
C GLY A 5 4.35 4.18 1.10
N LEU A 6 4.35 3.96 2.42
CA LEU A 6 5.05 2.85 3.05
C LEU A 6 4.14 1.65 3.35
N ALA A 7 2.82 1.81 3.30
CA ALA A 7 1.81 0.78 3.56
C ALA A 7 1.75 -0.36 2.50
N ALA A 8 2.74 -0.45 1.62
CA ALA A 8 2.80 -1.40 0.49
C ALA A 8 1.51 -1.41 -0.37
N MET A 9 1.38 -2.44 -1.22
CA MET A 9 0.19 -2.62 -2.05
C MET A 9 -0.97 -3.20 -1.23
N ARG A 10 -2.19 -2.73 -1.50
CA ARG A 10 -3.41 -3.31 -0.92
C ARG A 10 -3.90 -4.52 -1.76
N PRO A 11 -4.43 -5.58 -1.14
CA PRO A 11 -4.98 -6.74 -1.84
C PRO A 11 -6.14 -6.41 -2.78
N ARG A 12 -6.91 -5.36 -2.46
CA ARG A 12 -8.03 -4.85 -3.24
C ARG A 12 -7.96 -3.33 -3.32
N THR A 13 -8.11 -2.77 -4.52
CA THR A 13 -8.16 -1.32 -4.74
C THR A 13 -9.23 -0.97 -5.77
N LEU A 14 -10.03 0.06 -5.52
CA LEU A 14 -10.93 0.65 -6.51
C LEU A 14 -10.23 1.85 -7.15
N ARG A 15 -10.07 1.85 -8.48
CA ARG A 15 -9.42 2.93 -9.25
C ARG A 15 -10.22 3.17 -10.52
N ALA A 16 -10.67 4.40 -10.74
CA ALA A 16 -11.45 4.78 -11.92
C ALA A 16 -12.65 3.84 -12.22
N GLY A 17 -13.39 3.46 -11.17
CA GLY A 17 -14.53 2.53 -11.28
C GLY A 17 -14.15 1.05 -11.43
N THR A 18 -12.87 0.71 -11.59
CA THR A 18 -12.40 -0.68 -11.72
C THR A 18 -11.88 -1.22 -10.39
N VAL A 19 -12.33 -2.43 -10.03
CA VAL A 19 -11.82 -3.17 -8.88
C VAL A 19 -10.60 -3.98 -9.31
N TRP A 20 -9.46 -3.69 -8.70
CA TRP A 20 -8.21 -4.42 -8.89
C TRP A 20 -8.00 -5.36 -7.71
N LEU A 21 -7.88 -6.66 -7.99
CA LEU A 21 -7.62 -7.71 -7.01
C LEU A 21 -6.19 -8.25 -7.17
N ARG A 22 -5.54 -8.52 -6.04
CA ARG A 22 -4.18 -9.09 -5.96
C ARG A 22 -4.20 -10.34 -5.07
N PRO A 23 -4.88 -11.43 -5.49
CA PRO A 23 -5.06 -12.62 -4.64
C PRO A 23 -3.74 -13.30 -4.26
N LEU A 24 -2.71 -13.18 -5.11
CA LEU A 24 -1.39 -13.77 -4.89
C LEU A 24 -0.41 -12.83 -4.21
N LEU A 25 -0.86 -11.69 -3.65
CA LEU A 25 0.03 -10.68 -3.09
C LEU A 25 0.90 -11.20 -1.93
N ALA A 26 0.38 -12.16 -1.15
CA ALA A 26 1.09 -12.80 -0.05
C ALA A 26 1.91 -14.03 -0.49
N VAL A 27 1.81 -14.45 -1.76
CA VAL A 27 2.48 -15.67 -2.25
C VAL A 27 3.84 -15.29 -2.84
N SER A 28 4.89 -15.95 -2.36
CA SER A 28 6.24 -15.70 -2.88
C SER A 28 6.41 -16.23 -4.31
N ARG A 29 7.31 -15.61 -5.07
CA ARG A 29 7.68 -16.09 -6.41
C ARG A 29 8.20 -17.53 -6.39
N ALA A 30 8.93 -17.90 -5.33
CA ALA A 30 9.46 -19.26 -5.18
C ALA A 30 8.32 -20.28 -4.99
N ALA A 31 7.33 -19.97 -4.14
CA ALA A 31 6.18 -20.83 -3.92
C ALA A 31 5.35 -21.01 -5.21
N LEU A 32 5.12 -19.92 -5.97
CA LEU A 32 4.42 -20.01 -7.25
C LEU A 32 5.16 -20.88 -8.26
N ARG A 33 6.49 -20.73 -8.39
CA ARG A 33 7.28 -21.57 -9.29
C ARG A 33 7.25 -23.03 -8.89
N ALA A 34 7.36 -23.34 -7.60
CA ALA A 34 7.28 -24.71 -7.10
C ALA A 34 5.93 -25.36 -7.44
N ASP A 35 4.81 -24.64 -7.25
CA ASP A 35 3.47 -25.11 -7.61
C ASP A 35 3.32 -25.33 -9.13
N LEU A 36 3.81 -24.39 -9.95
CA LEU A 36 3.78 -24.52 -11.42
C LEU A 36 4.60 -25.73 -11.89
N THR A 37 5.81 -25.91 -11.34
CA THR A 37 6.66 -27.07 -11.65
C THR A 37 6.00 -28.39 -11.25
N ALA A 38 5.41 -28.46 -10.05
CA ALA A 38 4.72 -29.67 -9.59
C ALA A 38 3.53 -30.04 -10.49
N ARG A 39 2.90 -29.05 -11.14
CA ARG A 39 1.79 -29.23 -12.09
C ARG A 39 2.24 -29.41 -13.54
N GLY A 40 3.54 -29.34 -13.83
CA GLY A 40 4.06 -29.38 -15.21
C GLY A 40 3.64 -28.18 -16.08
N VAL A 41 3.31 -27.05 -15.46
CA VAL A 41 2.88 -25.83 -16.17
C VAL A 41 4.11 -24.97 -16.47
N ALA A 42 4.36 -24.72 -17.76
CA ALA A 42 5.39 -23.80 -18.20
C ALA A 42 4.94 -22.34 -18.08
N TRP A 43 5.89 -21.41 -18.00
CA TRP A 43 5.65 -19.97 -17.98
C TRP A 43 6.66 -19.23 -18.85
N ALA A 44 6.29 -18.02 -19.29
CA ALA A 44 7.17 -17.10 -20.00
C ALA A 44 7.90 -16.19 -19.01
N GLU A 45 9.17 -15.88 -19.29
CA GLU A 45 9.93 -14.87 -18.56
C GLU A 45 9.87 -13.53 -19.32
N ASP A 46 9.30 -12.51 -18.68
CA ASP A 46 9.25 -11.16 -19.26
C ASP A 46 10.62 -10.46 -19.14
N PRO A 47 11.24 -10.03 -20.27
CA PRO A 47 12.51 -9.29 -20.27
C PRO A 47 12.51 -8.03 -19.40
N SER A 48 11.35 -7.40 -19.19
CA SER A 48 11.20 -6.20 -18.36
C SER A 48 11.52 -6.43 -16.87
N ASN A 49 11.66 -7.69 -16.44
CA ASN A 49 12.07 -8.06 -15.09
C ASN A 49 13.55 -7.80 -14.79
N ALA A 50 14.39 -7.70 -15.83
CA ALA A 50 15.83 -7.45 -15.74
C ALA A 50 16.25 -6.08 -16.28
N ASP A 51 15.31 -5.30 -16.80
CA ASP A 51 15.58 -4.02 -17.44
C ASP A 51 15.81 -2.89 -16.41
N LEU A 52 17.04 -2.38 -16.37
CA LEU A 52 17.49 -1.34 -15.43
C LEU A 52 16.87 0.04 -15.68
N ARG A 53 16.18 0.25 -16.81
CA ARG A 53 15.40 1.48 -17.05
C ARG A 53 14.28 1.64 -16.01
N PHE A 54 13.80 0.54 -15.43
CA PHE A 54 12.77 0.59 -14.40
C PHE A 54 13.37 0.64 -12.98
N ASP A 55 12.94 1.63 -12.21
CA ASP A 55 13.36 1.85 -10.82
C ASP A 55 13.17 0.60 -9.94
N ARG A 56 12.07 -0.14 -10.15
CA ARG A 56 11.78 -1.39 -9.42
C ARG A 56 12.90 -2.42 -9.54
N VAL A 57 13.57 -2.49 -10.69
CA VAL A 57 14.64 -3.46 -10.95
C VAL A 57 15.91 -3.00 -10.24
N ARG A 58 16.25 -1.71 -10.38
CA ARG A 58 17.40 -1.12 -9.69
C ARG A 58 17.28 -1.23 -8.17
N VAL A 59 16.12 -0.91 -7.61
CA VAL A 59 15.84 -1.05 -6.17
C VAL A 59 15.99 -2.50 -5.71
N ARG A 60 15.42 -3.46 -6.45
CA ARG A 60 15.54 -4.88 -6.09
C ARG A 60 16.99 -5.37 -6.09
N GLN A 61 17.78 -4.96 -7.07
CA GLN A 61 19.20 -5.30 -7.14
C GLN A 61 19.99 -4.65 -6.01
N ALA A 62 19.75 -3.36 -5.72
CA ALA A 62 20.36 -2.67 -4.59
C ALA A 62 20.01 -3.34 -3.26
N MET A 63 18.76 -3.77 -3.08
CA MET A 63 18.33 -4.50 -1.88
C MET A 63 19.08 -5.81 -1.70
N ALA A 64 19.29 -6.56 -2.78
CA ALA A 64 20.09 -7.79 -2.72
C ALA A 64 21.57 -7.49 -2.44
N ALA A 65 22.14 -6.46 -3.08
CA ALA A 65 23.54 -6.07 -2.90
C ALA A 65 23.86 -5.58 -1.48
N LEU A 66 22.88 -4.94 -0.82
CA LEU A 66 22.98 -4.43 0.55
C LEU A 66 22.52 -5.44 1.61
N ASP A 67 22.16 -6.66 1.22
CA ASP A 67 21.58 -7.69 2.09
C ASP A 67 20.42 -7.17 2.96
N LEU A 68 19.55 -6.34 2.36
CA LEU A 68 18.44 -5.74 3.08
C LEU A 68 17.44 -6.84 3.48
N PRO A 69 17.04 -6.91 4.76
CA PRO A 69 16.15 -7.97 5.25
C PRO A 69 14.73 -7.75 4.73
N VAL A 70 14.40 -8.37 3.59
CA VAL A 70 13.11 -8.22 2.90
C VAL A 70 11.93 -8.52 3.81
N ALA A 71 12.04 -9.53 4.67
CA ALA A 71 11.00 -9.86 5.65
C ALA A 71 10.71 -8.68 6.60
N ARG A 72 11.75 -8.04 7.15
CA ARG A 72 11.59 -6.88 8.05
C ARG A 72 11.02 -5.66 7.34
N LEU A 73 11.38 -5.45 6.07
CA LEU A 73 10.77 -4.41 5.24
C LEU A 73 9.28 -4.68 5.01
N ALA A 74 8.90 -5.94 4.80
CA ALA A 74 7.49 -6.33 4.68
C ALA A 74 6.73 -6.11 6.01
N ASP A 75 7.32 -6.50 7.14
CA ASP A 75 6.71 -6.28 8.47
C ASP A 75 6.50 -4.79 8.75
N THR A 76 7.49 -3.96 8.39
CA THR A 76 7.41 -2.50 8.50
C THR A 76 6.27 -1.96 7.65
N ALA A 77 6.16 -2.42 6.40
CA ALA A 77 5.08 -1.99 5.51
C ALA A 77 3.70 -2.42 6.03
N GLN A 78 3.57 -3.60 6.63
CA GLN A 78 2.33 -4.04 7.28
C GLN A 78 1.99 -3.17 8.50
N ALA A 79 2.98 -2.78 9.30
CA ALA A 79 2.77 -1.84 10.40
C ALA A 79 2.28 -0.48 9.89
N MET A 80 2.87 0.03 8.81
CA MET A 80 2.43 1.26 8.15
C MET A 80 1.02 1.13 7.59
N ALA A 81 0.64 -0.02 7.03
CA ALA A 81 -0.74 -0.26 6.57
C ALA A 81 -1.76 -0.22 7.72
N ARG A 82 -1.43 -0.81 8.87
CA ARG A 82 -2.29 -0.73 10.07
C ARG A 82 -2.42 0.69 10.59
N ALA A 83 -1.31 1.44 10.62
CA ALA A 83 -1.33 2.85 11.00
C ALA A 83 -2.20 3.66 10.04
N GLN A 84 -2.05 3.47 8.73
CA GLN A 84 -2.88 4.10 7.70
C GLN A 84 -4.37 3.87 7.94
N GLU A 85 -4.76 2.62 8.22
CA GLU A 85 -6.16 2.26 8.50
C GLU A 85 -6.68 2.89 9.79
N ALA A 86 -5.86 2.95 10.83
CA ALA A 86 -6.22 3.61 12.08
C ALA A 86 -6.46 5.12 11.88
N LEU A 87 -5.53 5.81 11.20
CA LEU A 87 -5.66 7.23 10.87
C LEU A 87 -6.87 7.51 9.99
N GLY A 88 -7.11 6.66 8.97
CA GLY A 88 -8.29 6.78 8.11
C GLY A 88 -9.61 6.63 8.88
N ARG A 89 -9.69 5.70 9.84
CA ARG A 89 -10.87 5.57 10.71
C ARG A 89 -11.05 6.80 11.60
N ARG A 90 -9.97 7.29 12.20
CA ARG A 90 -10.01 8.45 13.09
C ARG A 90 -10.44 9.72 12.36
N ALA A 91 -9.93 9.93 11.14
CA ALA A 91 -10.36 11.02 10.28
C ALA A 91 -11.86 10.92 9.91
N ALA A 92 -12.36 9.71 9.63
CA ALA A 92 -13.77 9.49 9.35
C ALA A 92 -14.67 9.76 10.57
N GLU A 93 -14.25 9.35 11.76
CA GLU A 93 -14.93 9.65 13.03
C GLU A 93 -14.97 11.17 13.30
N ALA A 94 -13.86 11.88 13.09
CA ALA A 94 -13.81 13.33 13.24
C ALA A 94 -14.74 14.05 12.26
N ALA A 95 -14.79 13.59 11.00
CA ALA A 95 -15.71 14.11 10.00
C ALA A 95 -17.17 13.92 10.43
N GLN A 96 -17.54 12.73 10.92
CA GLN A 96 -18.88 12.44 11.44
C GLN A 96 -19.23 13.26 12.69
N ALA A 97 -18.24 13.58 13.52
CA ALA A 97 -18.40 14.42 14.70
C ALA A 97 -18.53 15.92 14.39
N GLY A 98 -18.55 16.32 13.11
CA GLY A 98 -18.80 17.70 12.69
C GLY A 98 -17.54 18.52 12.39
N ALA A 99 -16.37 17.89 12.31
CA ALA A 99 -15.16 18.54 11.81
C ALA A 99 -15.26 18.87 10.30
N VAL A 100 -16.15 18.18 9.57
CA VAL A 100 -16.38 18.37 8.14
C VAL A 100 -17.86 18.65 7.89
N ARG A 101 -18.16 19.63 7.04
CA ARG A 101 -19.51 19.94 6.54
C ARG A 101 -19.48 20.06 5.02
N PHE A 102 -20.62 19.77 4.40
CA PHE A 102 -20.83 19.95 2.97
C PHE A 102 -21.86 21.05 2.75
N GLU A 103 -21.51 22.09 2.01
CA GLU A 103 -22.37 23.24 1.75
C GLU A 103 -22.21 23.66 0.29
N ASP A 104 -23.29 23.60 -0.50
CA ASP A 104 -23.32 23.98 -1.93
C ASP A 104 -22.19 23.40 -2.81
N GLY A 105 -21.71 22.20 -2.47
CA GLY A 105 -20.62 21.50 -3.17
C GLY A 105 -19.23 21.74 -2.58
N ASP A 106 -19.10 22.64 -1.61
CA ASP A 106 -17.87 22.88 -0.88
C ASP A 106 -17.73 21.91 0.31
N ILE A 107 -16.47 21.63 0.65
CA ILE A 107 -16.09 20.89 1.85
C ILE A 107 -15.54 21.91 2.85
N LEU A 108 -16.32 22.18 3.90
CA LEU A 108 -15.94 23.10 4.96
C LEU A 108 -15.35 22.33 6.14
N LEU A 109 -14.16 22.75 6.59
CA LEU A 109 -13.52 22.23 7.79
C LEU A 109 -13.78 23.18 8.96
N THR A 110 -14.34 22.66 10.05
CA THR A 110 -14.59 23.45 11.26
C THR A 110 -13.27 23.67 12.00
N ALA A 111 -12.74 24.90 11.98
CA ALA A 111 -11.42 25.22 12.54
C ALA A 111 -11.25 24.77 14.01
N ASP A 112 -12.24 25.06 14.86
CA ASP A 112 -12.20 24.67 16.28
C ASP A 112 -12.16 23.15 16.44
N ALA A 113 -13.01 22.42 15.71
CA ALA A 113 -13.07 20.97 15.76
C ALA A 113 -11.76 20.34 15.24
N LEU A 114 -11.18 20.89 14.18
CA LEU A 114 -9.90 20.44 13.62
C LEU A 114 -8.74 20.70 14.59
N SER A 115 -8.72 21.86 15.24
CA SER A 115 -7.69 22.23 16.22
C SER A 115 -7.71 21.33 17.47
N ALA A 116 -8.89 20.82 17.83
CA ALA A 116 -9.08 19.90 18.96
C ALA A 116 -8.65 18.46 18.66
N LEU A 117 -8.40 18.11 17.40
CA LEU A 117 -7.83 16.80 17.04
C LEU A 117 -6.37 16.70 17.43
N ASP A 118 -5.93 15.47 17.69
CA ASP A 118 -4.52 15.14 17.87
C ASP A 118 -3.71 15.39 16.59
N ALA A 119 -2.39 15.52 16.74
CA ALA A 119 -1.50 15.88 15.64
C ALA A 119 -1.42 14.82 14.53
N GLU A 120 -1.77 13.56 14.81
CA GLU A 120 -1.76 12.53 13.78
C GLU A 120 -3.03 12.53 12.93
N THR A 121 -4.13 13.10 13.45
CA THR A 121 -5.46 13.10 12.80
C THR A 121 -5.85 14.48 12.23
N ARG A 122 -5.18 15.55 12.64
CA ARG A 122 -5.38 16.91 12.14
C ARG A 122 -4.87 17.09 10.71
#